data_AF-A0A0S8DN98-F1
#
_entry.id   AF-A0A0S8DN98-F1
#
_cell.length_a   1.000
_cell.length_b   1.000
_cell.length_c   1.000
_cell.angle_alpha   90.00
_cell.angle_beta   90.00
_cell.angle_gamma   90.00
#
_symmetry.space_group_name_H-M   'P 1'
#
loop_
_entity.id
_entity.type
_entity.pdbx_description
1 polymer ?
#
loop_
_entity_poly.entity_id
_entity_poly.type
_entity_poly.pdbx_seq_one_letter_code
_entity_poly.pdbx_strand_id
1 'polypeptide(L)'
;ASLVQYADNGGRLPRGPCAGGDSYIMTGCPSTSLIVSAYVKDLLKKVDAEHAYDVMRRNHMPGGMMSVNAHYLDKGFSPGNAGTTVQWAFEDWVLAQMARKLGKTSDYEYFLDRSSGWKNLYHPDMGLLLPKEEDGSWLHTDPLSGRGWVEANAWQGTWSVSHDIEGLAELMGGNNLCTKLNHAFEQAAPTDFVFAYGGGYVSYANQPGCSNAHVFNHAGRPWLSQYWVRRVNEQAYGGVTPDTGYGGHDEDQGQMGGVSALMSIGLFSLRGTTSDNPTYEITSPVFDEVAISLNGTYYPGGRFTIRTYDNSAENCYIQKASLNGKPLDRCWFSHKDFAQGGMLELWLGPAPNRNWAAADLPGAESN
;
A
#
# COMPACT_ATOMS: atom_id res chain seq x y z
N ALA A 1 -16.72 11.37 -8.50
CA ALA A 1 -17.45 12.33 -9.36
C ALA A 1 -16.54 12.88 -10.44
N SER A 2 -15.60 13.78 -10.12
CA SER A 2 -14.74 14.40 -11.14
C SER A 2 -13.97 13.37 -11.98
N LEU A 3 -13.36 12.35 -11.37
CA LEU A 3 -12.66 11.28 -12.11
C LEU A 3 -13.57 10.55 -13.11
N VAL A 4 -14.81 10.25 -12.72
CA VAL A 4 -15.80 9.59 -13.59
C VAL A 4 -16.26 10.54 -14.70
N GLN A 5 -16.46 11.82 -14.39
CA GLN A 5 -16.82 12.84 -15.38
C GLN A 5 -15.74 13.01 -16.47
N TYR A 6 -14.45 12.87 -16.12
CA TYR A 6 -13.37 12.82 -17.11
C TYR A 6 -13.59 11.66 -18.11
N ALA A 7 -13.99 10.48 -17.61
CA ALA A 7 -14.29 9.35 -18.46
C ALA A 7 -15.57 9.52 -19.28
N ASP A 8 -16.59 10.15 -18.73
CA ASP A 8 -17.84 10.42 -19.44
C ASP A 8 -17.62 11.41 -20.60
N ASN A 9 -16.72 12.38 -20.42
CA ASN A 9 -16.41 13.39 -21.44
C ASN A 9 -15.32 12.94 -22.42
N GLY A 10 -14.30 12.24 -21.93
CA GLY A 10 -13.06 11.92 -22.66
C GLY A 10 -12.84 10.43 -22.94
N GLY A 11 -13.77 9.56 -22.51
CA GLY A 11 -13.76 8.13 -22.77
C GLY A 11 -12.95 7.27 -21.79
N ARG A 12 -12.06 7.86 -20.98
CA ARG A 12 -11.16 7.15 -20.05
C ARG A 12 -11.07 7.84 -18.68
N LEU A 13 -10.84 7.05 -17.63
CA LEU A 13 -10.45 7.60 -16.34
C LEU A 13 -9.09 8.28 -16.47
N PRO A 14 -8.84 9.40 -15.78
CA PRO A 14 -7.61 10.15 -15.97
C PRO A 14 -6.41 9.48 -15.29
N ARG A 15 -5.22 9.64 -15.89
CA ARG A 15 -3.92 9.32 -15.28
C ARG A 15 -3.00 10.53 -15.31
N GLY A 16 -2.72 11.12 -14.14
CA GLY A 16 -2.02 12.40 -14.05
C GLY A 16 -2.81 13.54 -14.72
N PRO A 17 -4.07 13.80 -14.31
CA PRO A 17 -4.85 14.91 -14.84
C PRO A 17 -4.19 16.24 -14.48
N CYS A 18 -4.01 17.11 -15.48
CA CYS A 18 -3.47 18.45 -15.28
C CYS A 18 -4.28 19.46 -16.11
N ALA A 19 -4.77 20.51 -15.46
CA ALA A 19 -5.48 21.63 -16.09
C ALA A 19 -6.64 21.23 -17.04
N GLY A 20 -7.36 20.13 -16.76
CA GLY A 20 -8.47 19.66 -17.60
C GLY A 20 -8.08 18.65 -18.69
N GLY A 21 -6.78 18.39 -18.88
CA GLY A 21 -6.25 17.39 -19.80
C GLY A 21 -5.68 16.16 -19.09
N ASP A 22 -5.22 15.20 -19.89
CA ASP A 22 -4.56 13.98 -19.44
C ASP A 22 -3.10 13.99 -19.89
N SER A 23 -2.17 13.91 -18.94
CA SER A 23 -0.73 13.86 -19.26
C SER A 23 -0.25 12.45 -19.60
N TYR A 24 -1.03 11.43 -19.24
CA TYR A 24 -0.66 10.01 -19.33
C TYR A 24 0.64 9.66 -18.59
N ILE A 25 1.14 10.54 -17.72
CA ILE A 25 2.38 10.29 -16.98
C ILE A 25 2.24 9.05 -16.10
N MET A 26 3.34 8.31 -15.93
CA MET A 26 3.40 7.02 -15.23
C MET A 26 2.51 5.95 -15.88
N THR A 27 2.08 4.95 -15.11
CA THR A 27 1.47 3.70 -15.61
C THR A 27 0.15 3.37 -14.90
N GLY A 28 -0.57 2.35 -15.41
CA GLY A 28 -1.80 1.84 -14.79
C GLY A 28 -3.03 2.75 -14.88
N CYS A 29 -3.97 2.54 -13.98
CA CYS A 29 -5.21 3.28 -13.78
C CYS A 29 -5.40 3.62 -12.28
N PRO A 30 -4.58 4.52 -11.70
CA PRO A 30 -4.59 4.80 -10.26
C PRO A 30 -5.92 5.39 -9.75
N SER A 31 -6.72 5.98 -10.66
CA SER A 31 -8.08 6.44 -10.37
C SER A 31 -8.98 5.33 -9.81
N THR A 32 -8.75 4.07 -10.17
CA THR A 32 -9.51 2.91 -9.68
C THR A 32 -9.42 2.80 -8.15
N SER A 33 -8.21 2.85 -7.59
CA SER A 33 -8.00 2.76 -6.14
C SER A 33 -8.67 3.88 -5.35
N LEU A 34 -8.68 5.10 -5.89
CA LEU A 34 -9.35 6.24 -5.26
C LEU A 34 -10.88 6.06 -5.24
N ILE A 35 -11.46 5.62 -6.35
CA ILE A 35 -12.91 5.43 -6.47
C ILE A 35 -13.36 4.24 -5.61
N VAL A 36 -12.66 3.12 -5.67
CA VAL A 36 -12.98 1.92 -4.89
C VAL A 36 -12.85 2.20 -3.40
N SER A 37 -11.76 2.82 -2.94
CA SER A 37 -11.58 3.23 -1.53
C SER A 37 -12.73 4.11 -1.03
N ALA A 38 -13.21 5.04 -1.85
CA ALA A 38 -14.39 5.83 -1.52
C ALA A 38 -15.68 4.98 -1.50
N TYR A 39 -15.84 4.04 -2.43
CA TYR A 39 -17.02 3.18 -2.49
C TYR A 39 -17.13 2.22 -1.31
N VAL A 40 -16.06 1.49 -0.97
CA VAL A 40 -16.09 0.47 0.08
C VAL A 40 -16.33 1.06 1.48
N LYS A 41 -15.98 2.34 1.67
CA LYS A 41 -16.25 3.15 2.87
C LYS A 41 -17.58 3.91 2.84
N ASP A 42 -18.43 3.65 1.85
CA ASP A 42 -19.70 4.34 1.63
C ASP A 42 -19.59 5.86 1.41
N LEU A 43 -18.42 6.36 0.96
CA LEU A 43 -18.16 7.79 0.69
C LEU A 43 -18.48 8.19 -0.76
N LEU A 44 -18.65 7.23 -1.67
CA LEU A 44 -19.05 7.49 -3.06
C LEU A 44 -20.54 7.90 -3.11
N LYS A 45 -20.82 9.19 -2.89
CA LYS A 45 -22.21 9.73 -2.81
C LYS A 45 -22.67 10.54 -4.03
N LYS A 46 -21.74 10.89 -4.94
CA LYS A 46 -21.99 11.84 -6.04
C LYS A 46 -22.01 11.20 -7.43
N VAL A 47 -21.87 9.88 -7.49
CA VAL A 47 -21.91 9.09 -8.73
C VAL A 47 -22.61 7.79 -8.38
N ASP A 48 -23.43 7.29 -9.31
CA ASP A 48 -23.97 5.95 -9.21
C ASP A 48 -22.83 4.90 -9.19
N ALA A 49 -22.96 3.92 -8.30
CA ALA A 49 -21.89 2.95 -8.08
C ALA A 49 -21.72 1.99 -9.27
N GLU A 50 -22.81 1.62 -9.93
CA GLU A 50 -22.79 0.76 -11.13
C GLU A 50 -22.11 1.50 -12.29
N HIS A 51 -22.47 2.77 -12.52
CA HIS A 51 -21.82 3.60 -13.53
C HIS A 51 -20.31 3.76 -13.27
N ALA A 52 -19.93 4.07 -12.02
CA ALA A 52 -18.52 4.18 -11.65
C ALA A 52 -17.75 2.86 -11.90
N TYR A 53 -18.37 1.73 -11.58
CA TYR A 53 -17.81 0.40 -11.83
C TYR A 53 -17.63 0.12 -13.33
N ASP A 54 -18.65 0.37 -14.15
CA ASP A 54 -18.59 0.12 -15.59
C ASP A 54 -17.50 0.97 -16.27
N VAL A 55 -17.33 2.20 -15.81
CA VAL A 55 -16.22 3.07 -16.22
C VAL A 55 -14.87 2.48 -15.84
N MET A 56 -14.68 2.04 -14.59
CA MET A 56 -13.42 1.41 -14.17
C MET A 56 -13.14 0.12 -14.95
N ARG A 57 -14.13 -0.76 -15.08
CA ARG A 57 -14.03 -2.01 -15.84
C ARG A 57 -13.55 -1.77 -17.27
N ARG A 58 -14.09 -0.77 -17.96
CA ARG A 58 -13.64 -0.40 -19.32
C ARG A 58 -12.16 0.03 -19.34
N ASN A 59 -11.69 0.72 -18.30
CA ASN A 59 -10.30 1.16 -18.19
C ASN A 59 -9.32 0.02 -17.89
N HIS A 60 -9.82 -1.12 -17.41
CA HIS A 60 -9.08 -2.35 -17.16
C HIS A 60 -9.11 -3.34 -18.36
N MET A 61 -9.73 -2.95 -19.47
CA MET A 61 -9.81 -3.73 -20.72
C MET A 61 -8.93 -3.10 -21.82
N PRO A 62 -8.65 -3.84 -22.92
CA PRO A 62 -7.95 -3.28 -24.08
C PRO A 62 -8.58 -1.97 -24.56
N GLY A 63 -7.73 -0.97 -24.83
CA GLY A 63 -8.16 0.38 -25.19
C GLY A 63 -8.54 1.29 -24.01
N GLY A 64 -8.53 0.77 -22.78
CA GLY A 64 -8.70 1.50 -21.52
C GLY A 64 -7.42 2.16 -20.99
N MET A 65 -7.51 2.88 -19.86
CA MET A 65 -6.38 3.61 -19.28
C MET A 65 -5.21 2.72 -18.85
N MET A 66 -5.47 1.53 -18.28
CA MET A 66 -4.39 0.60 -17.91
C MET A 66 -3.55 0.22 -19.12
N SER A 67 -4.10 0.29 -20.34
CA SER A 67 -3.41 -0.08 -21.58
C SER A 67 -2.93 -1.54 -21.59
N VAL A 68 -3.74 -2.43 -21.00
CA VAL A 68 -3.47 -3.89 -20.98
C VAL A 68 -3.36 -4.45 -22.39
N ASN A 69 -2.42 -5.36 -22.60
CA ASN A 69 -2.19 -6.04 -23.87
C ASN A 69 -2.67 -7.50 -23.80
N ALA A 70 -2.69 -8.18 -24.95
CA ALA A 70 -3.15 -9.58 -25.03
C ALA A 70 -2.32 -10.53 -24.13
N HIS A 71 -1.03 -10.28 -23.98
CA HIS A 71 -0.17 -11.09 -23.13
C HIS A 71 -0.56 -10.98 -21.66
N TYR A 72 -0.80 -9.78 -21.14
CA TYR A 72 -1.28 -9.60 -19.76
C TYR A 72 -2.65 -10.23 -19.53
N LEU A 73 -3.56 -10.15 -20.52
CA LEU A 73 -4.87 -10.79 -20.40
C LEU A 73 -4.80 -12.33 -20.36
N ASP A 74 -3.82 -12.94 -21.04
CA ASP A 74 -3.65 -14.40 -21.11
C ASP A 74 -2.75 -14.95 -19.99
N LYS A 75 -1.67 -14.23 -19.64
CA LYS A 75 -0.63 -14.70 -18.73
C LYS A 75 -0.57 -13.95 -17.40
N GLY A 76 -1.28 -12.83 -17.24
CA GLY A 76 -1.29 -12.04 -16.01
C GLY A 76 0.00 -11.25 -15.73
N PHE A 77 0.91 -11.11 -16.70
CA PHE A 77 2.08 -10.23 -16.58
C PHE A 77 2.38 -9.46 -17.87
N SER A 78 3.09 -8.35 -17.75
CA SER A 78 3.54 -7.52 -18.87
C SER A 78 4.99 -7.86 -19.22
N PRO A 79 5.27 -8.40 -20.43
CA PRO A 79 6.63 -8.73 -20.85
C PRO A 79 7.59 -7.55 -20.75
N GLY A 80 8.78 -7.82 -20.23
CA GLY A 80 9.85 -6.86 -20.01
C GLY A 80 9.56 -5.82 -18.93
N ASN A 81 8.41 -5.88 -18.22
CA ASN A 81 8.00 -4.83 -17.29
C ASN A 81 7.32 -5.39 -16.02
N ALA A 82 8.16 -5.71 -15.02
CA ALA A 82 7.73 -6.16 -13.70
C ALA A 82 6.98 -5.06 -12.93
N GLY A 83 7.44 -3.81 -13.00
CA GLY A 83 6.80 -2.70 -12.30
C GLY A 83 5.35 -2.48 -12.73
N THR A 84 5.11 -2.50 -14.04
CA THR A 84 3.74 -2.45 -14.60
C THR A 84 2.91 -3.67 -14.21
N THR A 85 3.50 -4.87 -14.21
CA THR A 85 2.79 -6.09 -13.77
C THR A 85 2.30 -5.98 -12.33
N VAL A 86 3.17 -5.55 -11.40
CA VAL A 86 2.83 -5.44 -9.98
C VAL A 86 1.73 -4.38 -9.77
N GLN A 87 1.84 -3.23 -10.43
CA GLN A 87 0.82 -2.19 -10.35
C GLN A 87 -0.53 -2.68 -10.89
N TRP A 88 -0.55 -3.28 -12.09
CA TRP A 88 -1.79 -3.74 -12.72
C TRP A 88 -2.44 -4.87 -11.92
N ALA A 89 -1.65 -5.79 -11.38
CA ALA A 89 -2.14 -6.85 -10.51
C ALA A 89 -2.86 -6.27 -9.29
N PHE A 90 -2.27 -5.27 -8.63
CA PHE A 90 -2.92 -4.60 -7.51
C PHE A 90 -4.21 -3.88 -7.94
N GLU A 91 -4.18 -3.11 -9.02
CA GLU A 91 -5.36 -2.39 -9.53
C GLU A 91 -6.51 -3.34 -9.91
N ASP A 92 -6.20 -4.51 -10.48
CA ASP A 92 -7.19 -5.56 -10.77
C ASP A 92 -7.80 -6.14 -9.49
N TRP A 93 -6.97 -6.44 -8.49
CA TRP A 93 -7.47 -6.87 -7.18
C TRP A 93 -8.41 -5.81 -6.58
N VAL A 94 -8.03 -4.53 -6.65
CA VAL A 94 -8.87 -3.41 -6.19
C VAL A 94 -10.23 -3.41 -6.88
N LEU A 95 -10.29 -3.53 -8.21
CA LEU A 95 -11.55 -3.56 -8.95
C LEU A 95 -12.39 -4.80 -8.59
N ALA A 96 -11.75 -5.95 -8.37
CA ALA A 96 -12.41 -7.16 -7.92
C ALA A 96 -13.15 -6.94 -6.58
N GLN A 97 -12.58 -6.18 -5.65
CA GLN A 97 -13.24 -5.89 -4.37
C GLN A 97 -14.55 -5.11 -4.53
N MET A 98 -14.60 -4.15 -5.45
CA MET A 98 -15.86 -3.47 -5.78
C MET A 98 -16.83 -4.41 -6.50
N ALA A 99 -16.35 -5.25 -7.42
CA ALA A 99 -17.18 -6.25 -8.10
C ALA A 99 -17.89 -7.18 -7.11
N ARG A 100 -17.15 -7.70 -6.11
CA ARG A 100 -17.69 -8.55 -5.04
C ARG A 100 -18.80 -7.85 -4.26
N LYS A 101 -18.57 -6.60 -3.84
CA LYS A 101 -19.55 -5.82 -3.06
C LYS A 101 -20.80 -5.42 -3.87
N LEU A 102 -20.68 -5.32 -5.20
CA LEU A 102 -21.81 -5.14 -6.12
C LEU A 102 -22.51 -6.45 -6.52
N GLY A 103 -22.01 -7.62 -6.09
CA GLY A 103 -22.56 -8.92 -6.48
C GLY A 103 -22.23 -9.35 -7.91
N LYS A 104 -21.19 -8.78 -8.52
CA LYS A 104 -20.72 -9.11 -9.88
C LYS A 104 -19.71 -10.26 -9.85
N THR A 105 -20.16 -11.46 -9.47
CA THR A 105 -19.31 -12.62 -9.19
C THR A 105 -18.35 -12.97 -10.33
N SER A 106 -18.81 -12.98 -11.58
CA SER A 106 -17.96 -13.32 -12.73
C SER A 106 -16.82 -12.33 -12.96
N ASP A 107 -17.07 -11.02 -12.77
CA ASP A 107 -16.01 -10.04 -12.87
C ASP A 107 -15.07 -10.11 -11.65
N TYR A 108 -15.59 -10.37 -10.44
CA TYR A 108 -14.77 -10.61 -9.25
C TYR A 108 -13.76 -11.73 -9.47
N GLU A 109 -14.24 -12.90 -9.92
CA GLU A 109 -13.39 -14.06 -10.21
C GLU A 109 -12.36 -13.74 -11.29
N TYR A 110 -12.80 -13.07 -12.37
CA TYR A 110 -11.94 -12.68 -13.48
C TYR A 110 -10.79 -11.75 -13.06
N PHE A 111 -11.09 -10.66 -12.35
CA PHE A 111 -10.06 -9.70 -11.94
C PHE A 111 -9.20 -10.24 -10.79
N LEU A 112 -9.75 -11.08 -9.91
CA LEU A 112 -8.98 -11.74 -8.86
C LEU A 112 -7.97 -12.72 -9.46
N ASP A 113 -8.36 -13.54 -10.43
CA ASP A 113 -7.45 -14.45 -11.13
C ASP A 113 -6.31 -13.67 -11.81
N ARG A 114 -6.65 -12.61 -12.55
CA ARG A 114 -5.67 -11.74 -13.22
C ARG A 114 -4.71 -11.08 -12.22
N SER A 115 -5.20 -10.67 -11.05
CA SER A 115 -4.38 -10.09 -9.98
C SER A 115 -3.33 -11.03 -9.39
N SER A 116 -3.45 -12.34 -9.61
CA SER A 116 -2.47 -13.34 -9.15
C SER A 116 -1.27 -13.48 -10.08
N GLY A 117 -1.32 -12.86 -11.28
CA GLY A 117 -0.33 -13.00 -12.33
C GLY A 117 1.08 -12.51 -12.00
N TRP A 118 1.23 -11.69 -10.93
CA TRP A 118 2.56 -11.30 -10.41
C TRP A 118 3.42 -12.51 -10.02
N LYS A 119 2.81 -13.65 -9.64
CA LYS A 119 3.51 -14.89 -9.27
C LYS A 119 4.38 -15.42 -10.40
N ASN A 120 4.05 -15.12 -11.65
CA ASN A 120 4.86 -15.48 -12.81
C ASN A 120 6.26 -14.84 -12.78
N LEU A 121 6.43 -13.72 -12.07
CA LEU A 121 7.69 -12.98 -11.99
C LEU A 121 8.58 -13.43 -10.83
N TYR A 122 8.11 -14.35 -9.97
CA TYR A 122 8.87 -14.79 -8.81
C TYR A 122 10.08 -15.63 -9.21
N HIS A 123 11.28 -15.18 -8.83
CA HIS A 123 12.52 -15.92 -9.03
C HIS A 123 12.88 -16.70 -7.76
N PRO A 124 12.80 -18.05 -7.75
CA PRO A 124 12.91 -18.86 -6.54
C PRO A 124 14.27 -18.73 -5.83
N ASP A 125 15.37 -18.69 -6.57
CA ASP A 125 16.70 -18.62 -5.95
C ASP A 125 17.00 -17.24 -5.32
N MET A 126 16.37 -16.18 -5.83
CA MET A 126 16.58 -14.82 -5.34
C MET A 126 15.54 -14.44 -4.28
N GLY A 127 14.36 -15.04 -4.32
CA GLY A 127 13.22 -14.62 -3.50
C GLY A 127 12.83 -13.17 -3.81
N LEU A 128 12.83 -12.77 -5.08
CA LEU A 128 12.43 -11.45 -5.57
C LEU A 128 11.62 -11.60 -6.85
N LEU A 129 10.82 -10.58 -7.18
CA LEU A 129 10.20 -10.48 -8.50
C LEU A 129 11.23 -9.96 -9.50
N LEU A 130 11.29 -10.55 -10.69
CA LEU A 130 12.16 -10.09 -11.79
C LEU A 130 11.39 -9.99 -13.10
N PRO A 131 11.74 -9.04 -13.98
CA PRO A 131 11.10 -8.92 -15.28
C PRO A 131 11.39 -10.13 -16.18
N LYS A 132 10.35 -10.61 -16.86
CA LYS A 132 10.43 -11.69 -17.86
C LYS A 132 10.09 -11.18 -19.25
N GLU A 133 10.80 -11.67 -20.25
CA GLU A 133 10.47 -11.49 -21.66
C GLU A 133 9.21 -12.29 -22.05
N GLU A 134 8.69 -12.05 -23.25
CA GLU A 134 7.47 -12.70 -23.76
C GLU A 134 7.61 -14.23 -23.87
N ASP A 135 8.81 -14.73 -24.12
CA ASP A 135 9.12 -16.17 -24.17
C ASP A 135 9.28 -16.82 -22.78
N GLY A 136 9.16 -16.04 -21.70
CA GLY A 136 9.27 -16.47 -20.32
C GLY A 136 10.71 -16.49 -19.77
N SER A 137 11.71 -16.14 -20.57
CA SER A 137 13.09 -15.94 -20.10
C SER A 137 13.21 -14.68 -19.23
N TRP A 138 14.20 -14.64 -18.34
CA TRP A 138 14.45 -13.45 -17.52
C TRP A 138 15.10 -12.35 -18.36
N LEU A 139 14.55 -11.13 -18.32
CA LEU A 139 15.11 -9.95 -18.99
C LEU A 139 16.55 -9.65 -18.49
N HIS A 140 16.77 -9.86 -17.20
CA HIS A 140 18.07 -9.91 -16.52
C HIS A 140 17.92 -10.56 -15.14
N THR A 141 19.04 -10.82 -14.49
CA THR A 141 19.12 -11.40 -13.13
C THR A 141 19.78 -10.48 -12.12
N ASP A 142 20.08 -9.23 -12.48
CA ASP A 142 20.54 -8.21 -11.53
C ASP A 142 19.35 -7.60 -10.74
N PRO A 143 19.24 -7.82 -9.42
CA PRO A 143 18.11 -7.31 -8.63
C PRO A 143 18.18 -5.79 -8.35
N LEU A 144 19.32 -5.14 -8.59
CA LEU A 144 19.50 -3.69 -8.44
C LEU A 144 19.34 -2.94 -9.76
N SER A 145 19.21 -3.65 -10.88
CA SER A 145 18.90 -3.05 -12.17
C SER A 145 17.46 -2.54 -12.19
N GLY A 146 17.28 -1.28 -12.59
CA GLY A 146 15.96 -0.69 -12.85
C GLY A 146 15.36 -1.04 -14.20
N ARG A 147 16.07 -1.79 -15.05
CA ARG A 147 15.53 -2.25 -16.34
C ARG A 147 14.30 -3.12 -16.09
N GLY A 148 13.19 -2.81 -16.77
CA GLY A 148 11.91 -3.52 -16.56
C GLY A 148 11.18 -3.17 -15.25
N TRP A 149 11.60 -2.11 -14.57
CA TRP A 149 10.88 -1.51 -13.45
C TRP A 149 10.49 -0.06 -13.79
N VAL A 150 9.46 0.46 -13.12
CA VAL A 150 9.06 1.87 -13.21
C VAL A 150 9.62 2.58 -11.98
N GLU A 151 10.74 3.30 -12.18
CA GLU A 151 11.45 4.08 -11.15
C GLU A 151 11.79 3.31 -9.86
N ALA A 152 12.00 2.01 -10.00
CA ALA A 152 12.30 1.08 -8.93
C ALA A 152 13.33 0.06 -9.41
N ASN A 153 13.63 -0.92 -8.56
CA ASN A 153 14.28 -2.17 -8.89
C ASN A 153 13.60 -3.31 -8.12
N ALA A 154 14.14 -4.53 -8.21
CA ALA A 154 13.54 -5.69 -7.58
C ALA A 154 13.46 -5.60 -6.05
N TRP A 155 14.47 -5.00 -5.41
CA TRP A 155 14.48 -4.80 -3.96
C TRP A 155 13.46 -3.77 -3.48
N GLN A 156 13.08 -2.81 -4.31
CA GLN A 156 12.07 -1.83 -3.93
C GLN A 156 10.65 -2.33 -4.26
N GLY A 157 10.44 -2.87 -5.47
CA GLY A 157 9.10 -3.15 -5.99
C GLY A 157 8.56 -4.56 -5.70
N THR A 158 9.38 -5.51 -5.24
CA THR A 158 8.90 -6.86 -4.89
C THR A 158 7.82 -6.82 -3.81
N TRP A 159 7.91 -5.88 -2.86
CA TRP A 159 6.99 -5.78 -1.74
C TRP A 159 5.69 -5.05 -2.06
N SER A 160 5.55 -4.51 -3.27
CA SER A 160 4.38 -3.76 -3.70
C SER A 160 3.21 -4.64 -4.15
N VAL A 161 3.31 -5.98 -3.98
CA VAL A 161 2.18 -6.92 -4.09
C VAL A 161 1.28 -6.86 -2.85
N SER A 162 0.89 -5.66 -2.46
CA SER A 162 0.18 -5.34 -1.22
C SER A 162 -1.09 -6.17 -0.97
N HIS A 163 -1.74 -6.62 -2.05
CA HIS A 163 -2.94 -7.46 -1.99
C HIS A 163 -2.68 -8.91 -1.60
N ASP A 164 -1.45 -9.41 -1.78
CA ASP A 164 -1.08 -10.84 -1.60
C ASP A 164 0.33 -10.98 -0.98
N ILE A 165 0.61 -10.24 0.09
CA ILE A 165 1.85 -10.37 0.87
C ILE A 165 1.97 -11.77 1.46
N GLU A 166 0.84 -12.36 1.84
CA GLU A 166 0.74 -13.72 2.35
C GLU A 166 1.20 -14.73 1.29
N GLY A 167 0.72 -14.62 0.04
CA GLY A 167 1.20 -15.45 -1.07
C GLY A 167 2.67 -15.22 -1.41
N LEU A 168 3.18 -13.99 -1.29
CA LEU A 168 4.62 -13.71 -1.42
C LEU A 168 5.42 -14.39 -0.30
N ALA A 169 4.94 -14.33 0.95
CA ALA A 169 5.57 -15.00 2.07
C ALA A 169 5.63 -16.51 1.84
N GLU A 170 4.53 -17.14 1.40
CA GLU A 170 4.48 -18.55 1.06
C GLU A 170 5.55 -18.95 0.03
N LEU A 171 5.66 -18.20 -1.08
CA LEU A 171 6.67 -18.44 -2.11
C LEU A 171 8.11 -18.31 -1.59
N MET A 172 8.34 -17.40 -0.63
CA MET A 172 9.63 -17.21 0.02
C MET A 172 9.95 -18.27 1.09
N GLY A 173 9.00 -19.11 1.48
CA GLY A 173 9.16 -20.08 2.59
C GLY A 173 8.74 -19.52 3.95
N GLY A 174 7.70 -18.68 3.97
CA GLY A 174 7.10 -18.07 5.15
C GLY A 174 7.95 -16.93 5.73
N ASN A 175 8.58 -17.19 6.88
CA ASN A 175 9.33 -16.20 7.67
C ASN A 175 10.54 -15.57 6.95
N ASN A 176 10.95 -16.13 5.81
CA ASN A 176 12.06 -15.60 5.01
C ASN A 176 11.76 -14.22 4.44
N LEU A 177 10.48 -13.88 4.18
CA LEU A 177 10.09 -12.55 3.73
C LEU A 177 10.59 -11.47 4.69
N CYS A 178 10.26 -11.60 5.98
CA CYS A 178 10.69 -10.66 7.01
C CYS A 178 12.23 -10.58 7.14
N THR A 179 12.93 -11.71 7.01
CA THR A 179 14.40 -11.71 7.10
C THR A 179 15.01 -10.94 5.93
N LYS A 180 14.50 -11.18 4.72
CA LYS A 180 14.98 -10.54 3.49
C LYS A 180 14.64 -9.06 3.43
N LEU A 181 13.43 -8.68 3.83
CA LEU A 181 13.02 -7.28 3.91
C LEU A 181 13.81 -6.53 4.99
N ASN A 182 14.04 -7.14 6.16
CA ASN A 182 14.86 -6.52 7.21
C ASN A 182 16.29 -6.25 6.72
N HIS A 183 16.88 -7.21 5.99
CA HIS A 183 18.18 -6.99 5.35
C HIS A 183 18.16 -5.79 4.39
N ALA A 184 17.11 -5.65 3.56
CA ALA A 184 16.97 -4.52 2.65
C ALA A 184 16.96 -3.17 3.39
N PHE A 185 16.25 -3.10 4.53
CA PHE A 185 16.28 -1.91 5.40
C PHE A 185 17.65 -1.65 6.02
N GLU A 186 18.34 -2.68 6.51
CA GLU A 186 19.71 -2.54 7.05
C GLU A 186 20.68 -1.99 6.00
N GLN A 187 20.55 -2.42 4.73
CA GLN A 187 21.37 -1.89 3.63
C GLN A 187 21.03 -0.45 3.26
N ALA A 188 19.78 -0.01 3.44
CA ALA A 188 19.33 1.33 3.11
C ALA A 188 19.51 2.36 4.25
N ALA A 189 19.73 1.90 5.47
CA ALA A 189 19.89 2.76 6.65
C ALA A 189 21.05 3.77 6.56
N PRO A 190 22.23 3.46 5.94
CA PRO A 190 23.31 4.44 5.78
C PRO A 190 22.99 5.59 4.83
N THR A 191 21.94 5.46 4.02
CA THR A 191 21.47 6.49 3.07
C THR A 191 20.18 7.14 3.54
N ASP A 192 19.84 7.01 4.82
CA ASP A 192 18.61 7.52 5.42
C ASP A 192 17.33 7.08 4.68
N PHE A 193 17.39 5.95 3.97
CA PHE A 193 16.33 5.45 3.09
C PHE A 193 15.93 6.41 1.97
N VAL A 194 16.78 7.36 1.59
CA VAL A 194 16.49 8.38 0.56
C VAL A 194 17.27 8.15 -0.74
N PHE A 195 17.68 6.91 -1.02
CA PHE A 195 18.56 6.66 -2.16
C PHE A 195 17.82 6.72 -3.52
N ALA A 196 18.56 7.18 -4.54
CA ALA A 196 18.14 7.61 -5.87
C ALA A 196 17.06 6.75 -6.55
N TYR A 197 16.18 7.40 -7.32
CA TYR A 197 15.14 6.80 -8.18
C TYR A 197 15.64 5.51 -8.87
N GLY A 198 15.12 4.36 -8.45
CA GLY A 198 15.46 3.04 -9.00
C GLY A 198 16.75 2.38 -8.49
N GLY A 199 17.51 3.00 -7.59
CA GLY A 199 18.75 2.45 -7.02
C GLY A 199 18.61 1.98 -5.56
N GLY A 200 19.45 1.06 -5.13
CA GLY A 200 19.53 0.63 -3.72
C GLY A 200 18.41 -0.33 -3.28
N TYR A 201 18.33 -0.60 -1.98
CA TYR A 201 17.50 -1.68 -1.43
C TYR A 201 16.10 -1.24 -1.00
N VAL A 202 15.99 -0.10 -0.31
CA VAL A 202 14.73 0.55 0.08
C VAL A 202 14.90 2.03 -0.14
N SER A 203 13.86 2.67 -0.70
CA SER A 203 13.82 4.12 -0.83
C SER A 203 12.41 4.63 -0.50
N TYR A 204 12.36 5.62 0.38
CA TYR A 204 11.18 6.41 0.73
C TYR A 204 11.17 7.77 0.00
N ALA A 205 12.13 7.98 -0.91
CA ALA A 205 12.17 9.11 -1.82
C ALA A 205 11.28 8.92 -3.06
N ASN A 206 10.74 7.71 -3.26
CA ASN A 206 9.91 7.38 -4.42
C ASN A 206 8.77 6.40 -4.06
N GLN A 207 7.64 6.48 -4.77
CA GLN A 207 6.39 5.80 -4.39
C GLN A 207 6.50 4.27 -4.25
N PRO A 208 7.23 3.54 -5.12
CA PRO A 208 7.27 2.08 -5.04
C PRO A 208 7.76 1.55 -3.69
N GLY A 209 8.59 2.30 -2.95
CA GLY A 209 9.13 1.91 -1.66
C GLY A 209 8.40 2.46 -0.43
N CYS A 210 7.48 3.42 -0.59
CA CYS A 210 6.84 4.14 0.53
C CYS A 210 6.02 3.25 1.49
N SER A 211 5.74 2.00 1.13
CA SER A 211 4.98 1.07 1.97
C SER A 211 5.81 -0.06 2.58
N ASN A 212 7.10 -0.16 2.23
CA ASN A 212 7.92 -1.35 2.52
C ASN A 212 7.99 -1.69 4.02
N ALA A 213 8.06 -0.68 4.91
CA ALA A 213 8.15 -0.93 6.35
C ALA A 213 6.85 -1.48 6.94
N HIS A 214 5.73 -1.29 6.26
CA HIS A 214 4.41 -1.75 6.73
C HIS A 214 4.14 -3.20 6.37
N VAL A 215 4.89 -3.77 5.42
CA VAL A 215 4.79 -5.16 5.00
C VAL A 215 5.02 -6.14 6.16
N PHE A 216 5.85 -5.79 7.16
CA PHE A 216 6.08 -6.69 8.30
C PHE A 216 4.82 -6.95 9.13
N ASN A 217 3.82 -6.05 9.12
CA ASN A 217 2.53 -6.28 9.77
C ASN A 217 1.78 -7.45 9.12
N HIS A 218 1.83 -7.53 7.79
CA HIS A 218 1.21 -8.61 7.00
C HIS A 218 2.03 -9.90 6.99
N ALA A 219 3.22 -9.90 7.58
CA ALA A 219 4.11 -11.06 7.67
C ALA A 219 4.40 -11.48 9.13
N GLY A 220 3.52 -11.10 10.06
CA GLY A 220 3.53 -11.57 11.45
C GLY A 220 4.66 -11.03 12.33
N ARG A 221 5.30 -9.91 11.93
CA ARG A 221 6.37 -9.26 12.70
C ARG A 221 6.14 -7.76 12.89
N PRO A 222 5.02 -7.34 13.51
CA PRO A 222 4.67 -5.91 13.63
C PRO A 222 5.71 -5.07 14.38
N TRP A 223 6.52 -5.67 15.26
CA TRP A 223 7.63 -4.96 15.92
C TRP A 223 8.70 -4.47 14.95
N LEU A 224 8.88 -5.13 13.78
CA LEU A 224 9.77 -4.63 12.73
C LEU A 224 9.17 -3.43 12.02
N SER A 225 7.85 -3.42 11.77
CA SER A 225 7.16 -2.22 11.27
C SER A 225 7.33 -1.06 12.24
N GLN A 226 7.10 -1.27 13.54
CA GLN A 226 7.26 -0.24 14.56
C GLN A 226 8.66 0.39 14.54
N TYR A 227 9.70 -0.45 14.51
CA TYR A 227 11.10 0.00 14.46
C TYR A 227 11.43 0.76 13.18
N TRP A 228 11.18 0.16 12.01
CA TRP A 228 11.57 0.76 10.73
C TRP A 228 10.73 1.99 10.40
N VAL A 229 9.44 2.02 10.76
CA VAL A 229 8.59 3.20 10.54
C VAL A 229 9.10 4.40 11.34
N ARG A 230 9.42 4.22 12.63
CA ARG A 230 9.97 5.32 13.45
C ARG A 230 11.29 5.82 12.87
N ARG A 231 12.16 4.90 12.49
CA ARG A 231 13.48 5.24 11.95
C ARG A 231 13.40 5.94 10.59
N VAL A 232 12.59 5.43 9.66
CA VAL A 232 12.38 6.07 8.35
C VAL A 232 11.71 7.43 8.53
N ASN A 233 10.70 7.55 9.40
CA ASN A 233 10.04 8.84 9.65
C ASN A 233 11.04 9.89 10.11
N GLU A 234 11.90 9.55 11.06
CA GLU A 234 12.94 10.46 11.56
C GLU A 234 13.99 10.79 10.49
N GLN A 235 14.52 9.79 9.78
CA GLN A 235 15.66 9.97 8.88
C GLN A 235 15.27 10.52 7.50
N ALA A 236 14.16 10.06 6.91
CA ALA A 236 13.74 10.46 5.56
C ALA A 236 12.80 11.69 5.57
N TYR A 237 12.02 11.88 6.64
CA TYR A 237 10.97 12.90 6.71
C TYR A 237 11.06 13.83 7.93
N GLY A 238 12.03 13.64 8.82
CA GLY A 238 12.17 14.43 10.05
C GLY A 238 12.81 15.81 9.85
N GLY A 239 13.27 16.11 8.63
CA GLY A 239 13.85 17.41 8.29
C GLY A 239 12.81 18.54 8.36
N VAL A 240 13.20 19.68 8.93
CA VAL A 240 12.32 20.87 9.08
C VAL A 240 12.66 22.01 8.11
N THR A 241 13.59 21.77 7.19
CA THR A 241 13.98 22.74 6.16
C THR A 241 13.36 22.36 4.81
N PRO A 242 13.15 23.33 3.90
CA PRO A 242 12.63 23.03 2.55
C PRO A 242 13.43 21.96 1.81
N ASP A 243 14.74 21.91 2.02
CA ASP A 243 15.64 20.99 1.30
C ASP A 243 15.68 19.58 1.90
N THR A 244 15.19 19.38 3.13
CA THR A 244 15.36 18.11 3.87
C THR A 244 14.04 17.48 4.29
N GLY A 245 12.90 18.17 4.12
CA GLY A 245 11.59 17.71 4.60
C GLY A 245 11.09 16.41 3.96
N TYR A 246 11.58 16.10 2.76
CA TYR A 246 11.31 14.85 2.04
C TYR A 246 12.61 14.19 1.58
N GLY A 247 13.64 14.30 2.42
CA GLY A 247 14.98 13.79 2.11
C GLY A 247 15.68 14.52 0.94
N GLY A 248 15.17 15.67 0.51
CA GLY A 248 15.68 16.41 -0.65
C GLY A 248 15.17 15.92 -2.00
N HIS A 249 14.05 15.20 -2.01
CA HIS A 249 13.36 14.70 -3.21
C HIS A 249 11.98 15.33 -3.40
N ASP A 250 11.35 15.00 -4.53
CA ASP A 250 10.04 15.51 -4.91
C ASP A 250 8.94 15.11 -3.90
N GLU A 251 7.99 16.02 -3.67
CA GLU A 251 6.88 15.81 -2.74
C GLU A 251 5.73 14.99 -3.35
N ASP A 252 5.64 15.00 -4.69
CA ASP A 252 4.69 14.27 -5.52
C ASP A 252 3.22 14.44 -5.13
N GLN A 253 2.78 15.70 -5.15
CA GLN A 253 1.36 16.10 -5.09
C GLN A 253 0.62 15.66 -3.82
N GLY A 254 1.28 15.67 -2.67
CA GLY A 254 0.74 15.23 -1.39
C GLY A 254 1.22 13.85 -0.94
N GLN A 255 1.91 13.09 -1.81
CA GLN A 255 2.23 11.70 -1.54
C GLN A 255 3.24 11.55 -0.39
N MET A 256 4.39 12.22 -0.46
CA MET A 256 5.43 12.10 0.58
C MET A 256 4.96 12.73 1.90
N GLY A 257 4.30 13.89 1.83
CA GLY A 257 3.69 14.52 3.00
C GLY A 257 2.60 13.65 3.65
N GLY A 258 1.77 13.00 2.84
CA GLY A 258 0.73 12.07 3.31
C GLY A 258 1.29 10.82 3.98
N VAL A 259 2.33 10.20 3.39
CA VAL A 259 3.04 9.07 3.98
C VAL A 259 3.68 9.47 5.31
N SER A 260 4.39 10.61 5.35
CA SER A 260 4.98 11.14 6.58
C SER A 260 3.95 11.34 7.69
N ALA A 261 2.79 11.93 7.36
CA ALA A 261 1.71 12.13 8.32
C ALA A 261 1.16 10.80 8.86
N LEU A 262 0.90 9.83 7.98
CA LEU A 262 0.41 8.49 8.35
C LEU A 262 1.40 7.76 9.28
N MET A 263 2.68 7.77 8.93
CA MET A 263 3.76 7.21 9.77
C MET A 263 3.82 7.90 11.14
N SER A 264 3.74 9.23 11.17
CA SER A 264 3.84 10.02 12.40
C SER A 264 2.68 9.74 13.37
N ILE A 265 1.46 9.55 12.86
CA ILE A 265 0.30 9.20 13.69
C ILE A 265 0.22 7.70 14.01
N GLY A 266 1.14 6.90 13.49
CA GLY A 266 1.22 5.47 13.75
C GLY A 266 0.15 4.64 13.03
N LEU A 267 -0.42 5.12 11.93
CA LEU A 267 -1.43 4.40 11.15
C LEU A 267 -1.02 4.24 9.68
N PHE A 268 -1.35 3.09 9.08
CA PHE A 268 -1.19 2.89 7.64
C PHE A 268 -2.28 1.98 7.06
N SER A 269 -2.33 1.84 5.74
CA SER A 269 -3.11 0.78 5.08
C SER A 269 -2.37 0.32 3.84
N LEU A 270 -1.72 -0.84 3.91
CA LEU A 270 -0.91 -1.38 2.82
C LEU A 270 -1.73 -1.61 1.56
N ARG A 271 -2.99 -2.02 1.73
CA ARG A 271 -3.98 -2.22 0.66
C ARG A 271 -4.74 -0.93 0.31
N GLY A 272 -4.29 0.24 0.75
CA GLY A 272 -4.88 1.53 0.39
C GLY A 272 -6.34 1.67 0.77
N THR A 273 -6.81 0.94 1.79
CA THR A 273 -8.22 0.87 2.23
C THR A 273 -9.24 0.52 1.13
N THR A 274 -8.83 -0.34 0.20
CA THR A 274 -9.66 -0.76 -0.96
C THR A 274 -10.24 -2.18 -0.83
N SER A 275 -9.91 -2.92 0.23
CA SER A 275 -10.60 -4.18 0.54
C SER A 275 -12.09 -3.94 0.79
N ASP A 276 -12.90 -4.99 0.61
CA ASP A 276 -14.32 -4.99 0.93
C ASP A 276 -14.61 -4.56 2.38
N ASN A 277 -13.73 -4.96 3.30
CA ASN A 277 -13.64 -4.56 4.69
C ASN A 277 -12.32 -3.79 4.89
N PRO A 278 -12.32 -2.46 4.73
CA PRO A 278 -11.10 -1.66 4.86
C PRO A 278 -10.57 -1.68 6.29
N THR A 279 -9.25 -1.78 6.41
CA THR A 279 -8.55 -1.80 7.70
C THR A 279 -7.44 -0.75 7.76
N TYR A 280 -7.14 -0.34 8.98
CA TYR A 280 -5.99 0.49 9.34
C TYR A 280 -5.05 -0.34 10.19
N GLU A 281 -3.80 -0.38 9.77
CA GLU A 281 -2.70 -1.01 10.47
C GLU A 281 -2.08 -0.05 11.47
N ILE A 282 -1.68 -0.57 12.62
CA ILE A 282 -1.08 0.14 13.73
C ILE A 282 0.43 -0.08 13.65
N THR A 283 1.17 1.02 13.68
CA THR A 283 2.64 1.04 13.80
C THR A 283 3.01 1.83 15.05
N SER A 284 4.12 2.56 15.06
CA SER A 284 4.57 3.30 16.23
C SER A 284 4.45 4.81 15.97
N PRO A 285 3.47 5.50 16.59
CA PRO A 285 3.31 6.95 16.45
C PRO A 285 4.47 7.72 17.10
N VAL A 286 4.66 8.98 16.71
CA VAL A 286 5.66 9.89 17.32
C VAL A 286 5.07 10.80 18.40
N PHE A 287 3.75 10.93 18.45
CA PHE A 287 3.05 11.83 19.38
C PHE A 287 2.45 11.10 20.60
N ASP A 288 2.36 11.82 21.71
CA ASP A 288 1.69 11.33 22.92
C ASP A 288 0.17 11.26 22.75
N GLU A 289 -0.39 12.20 21.99
CA GLU A 289 -1.80 12.21 21.64
C GLU A 289 -2.02 12.78 20.23
N VAL A 290 -2.86 12.10 19.45
CA VAL A 290 -3.36 12.57 18.15
C VAL A 290 -4.88 12.57 18.20
N ALA A 291 -5.50 13.73 18.01
CA ALA A 291 -6.96 13.87 17.93
C ALA A 291 -7.40 14.13 16.49
N ILE A 292 -8.09 13.17 15.88
CA ILE A 292 -8.60 13.25 14.50
C ILE A 292 -10.07 13.63 14.55
N SER A 293 -10.39 14.85 14.11
CA SER A 293 -11.77 15.32 13.95
C SER A 293 -12.41 14.67 12.73
N LEU A 294 -13.49 13.91 12.93
CA LEU A 294 -14.20 13.23 11.86
C LEU A 294 -15.25 14.15 11.25
N ASN A 295 -15.38 14.12 9.93
CA ASN A 295 -16.40 14.90 9.23
C ASN A 295 -17.81 14.35 9.52
N GLY A 296 -18.66 15.13 10.20
CA GLY A 296 -20.01 14.73 10.60
C GLY A 296 -20.99 14.45 9.45
N THR A 297 -20.67 14.83 8.21
CA THR A 297 -21.46 14.44 7.02
C THR A 297 -21.22 12.98 6.65
N TYR A 298 -20.01 12.46 6.88
CA TYR A 298 -19.60 11.13 6.44
C TYR A 298 -19.47 10.13 7.58
N TYR A 299 -19.22 10.61 8.80
CA TYR A 299 -18.89 9.76 9.94
C TYR A 299 -19.69 10.16 11.18
N PRO A 300 -20.26 9.18 11.92
CA PRO A 300 -21.04 9.46 13.12
C PRO A 300 -20.20 9.78 14.37
N GLY A 301 -18.92 9.36 14.40
CA GLY A 301 -18.11 9.33 15.61
C GLY A 301 -17.58 10.66 16.13
N GLY A 302 -17.59 11.72 15.32
CA GLY A 302 -17.13 13.07 15.68
C GLY A 302 -15.60 13.21 15.89
N ARG A 303 -14.97 12.33 16.67
CA ARG A 303 -13.53 12.35 16.96
C ARG A 303 -12.98 10.94 17.20
N PHE A 304 -11.85 10.61 16.57
CA PHE A 304 -11.05 9.44 16.89
C PHE A 304 -9.72 9.90 17.48
N THR A 305 -9.31 9.34 18.62
CA THR A 305 -8.10 9.76 19.33
C THR A 305 -7.12 8.59 19.42
N ILE A 306 -5.84 8.85 19.18
CA ILE A 306 -4.75 7.90 19.43
C ILE A 306 -3.98 8.46 20.62
N ARG A 307 -3.86 7.69 21.69
CA ARG A 307 -3.10 8.07 22.88
C ARG A 307 -2.01 7.06 23.13
N THR A 308 -0.82 7.53 23.43
CA THR A 308 0.30 6.67 23.79
C THR A 308 0.68 6.87 25.26
N TYR A 309 1.29 5.83 25.82
CA TYR A 309 1.87 5.84 27.15
C TYR A 309 3.34 5.43 27.02
N ASP A 310 4.20 6.13 27.76
CA ASP A 310 5.64 5.92 27.77
C ASP A 310 6.33 6.10 26.40
N ASN A 311 5.76 6.90 25.49
CA ASN A 311 6.36 7.20 24.19
C ASN A 311 7.64 8.03 24.34
N SER A 312 8.69 7.62 23.63
CA SER A 312 9.95 8.37 23.54
C SER A 312 10.69 8.02 22.25
N ALA A 313 11.90 8.54 22.05
CA ALA A 313 12.76 8.09 20.95
C ALA A 313 13.16 6.61 21.13
N GLU A 314 13.40 6.19 22.36
CA GLU A 314 13.80 4.83 22.74
C GLU A 314 12.59 3.89 22.81
N ASN A 315 11.45 4.36 23.33
CA ASN A 315 10.26 3.55 23.53
C ASN A 315 9.37 3.58 22.28
N CYS A 316 9.75 2.79 21.28
CA CYS A 316 9.01 2.69 20.02
C CYS A 316 8.18 1.41 19.87
N TYR A 317 8.30 0.43 20.77
CA TYR A 317 7.64 -0.86 20.61
C TYR A 317 6.34 -0.96 21.40
N ILE A 318 5.24 -1.31 20.73
CA ILE A 318 3.95 -1.53 21.37
C ILE A 318 4.02 -2.80 22.23
N GLN A 319 3.77 -2.63 23.53
CA GLN A 319 3.72 -3.71 24.51
C GLN A 319 2.29 -4.26 24.64
N LYS A 320 1.29 -3.40 24.52
CA LYS A 320 -0.14 -3.72 24.48
C LYS A 320 -0.93 -2.58 23.86
N ALA A 321 -2.15 -2.87 23.42
CA ALA A 321 -3.08 -1.87 22.89
C ALA A 321 -4.51 -2.10 23.41
N SER A 322 -5.31 -1.04 23.43
CA SER A 322 -6.75 -1.14 23.59
C SER A 322 -7.49 -0.21 22.64
N LEU A 323 -8.63 -0.68 22.13
CA LEU A 323 -9.53 0.11 21.30
C LEU A 323 -10.86 0.25 22.04
N ASN A 324 -11.24 1.49 22.35
CA ASN A 324 -12.46 1.82 23.10
C ASN A 324 -12.59 1.03 24.42
N GLY A 325 -11.47 0.94 25.15
CA GLY A 325 -11.38 0.24 26.44
C GLY A 325 -11.31 -1.29 26.37
N LYS A 326 -11.35 -1.88 25.18
CA LYS A 326 -11.20 -3.33 24.98
C LYS A 326 -9.77 -3.69 24.58
N PRO A 327 -9.16 -4.76 25.13
CA PRO A 327 -7.86 -5.24 24.67
C PRO A 327 -7.86 -5.46 23.15
N LEU A 328 -6.77 -5.04 22.51
CA LEU A 328 -6.56 -5.21 21.08
C LEU A 328 -5.26 -6.00 20.88
N ASP A 329 -5.38 -7.30 20.62
CA ASP A 329 -4.26 -8.23 20.44
C ASP A 329 -3.84 -8.42 18.97
N ARG A 330 -4.21 -7.45 18.13
CA ARG A 330 -3.90 -7.40 16.70
C ARG A 330 -3.39 -5.99 16.34
N CYS A 331 -2.58 -5.89 15.29
CA CYS A 331 -1.97 -4.63 14.87
C CYS A 331 -2.85 -3.87 13.87
N TRP A 332 -4.17 -4.03 13.94
CA TRP A 332 -5.09 -3.39 13.00
C TRP A 332 -6.51 -3.26 13.57
N PHE A 333 -7.29 -2.36 12.98
CA PHE A 333 -8.72 -2.20 13.26
C PHE A 333 -9.47 -1.82 11.98
N SER A 334 -10.79 -2.01 11.98
CA SER A 334 -11.60 -1.77 10.79
C SER A 334 -11.91 -0.29 10.59
N HIS A 335 -12.18 0.12 9.35
CA HIS A 335 -12.70 1.46 9.07
C HIS A 335 -14.06 1.70 9.74
N LYS A 336 -14.86 0.65 9.97
CA LYS A 336 -16.11 0.74 10.73
C LYS A 336 -15.87 1.15 12.18
N ASP A 337 -14.82 0.64 12.81
CA ASP A 337 -14.43 1.04 14.17
C ASP A 337 -13.93 2.49 14.19
N PHE A 338 -13.09 2.85 13.21
CA PHE A 338 -12.59 4.23 13.03
C PHE A 338 -13.73 5.25 12.88
N ALA A 339 -14.71 4.95 12.02
CA ALA A 339 -15.83 5.84 11.70
C ALA A 339 -16.74 6.13 12.90
N GLN A 340 -16.78 5.23 13.88
CA GLN A 340 -17.49 5.42 15.15
C GLN A 340 -16.76 6.35 16.12
N GLY A 341 -15.54 6.78 15.80
CA GLY A 341 -14.71 7.58 16.68
C GLY A 341 -14.20 6.78 17.87
N GLY A 342 -13.89 7.48 18.95
CA GLY A 342 -13.41 6.89 20.19
C GLY A 342 -11.90 7.01 20.38
N MET A 343 -11.26 5.98 20.95
CA MET A 343 -9.89 6.03 21.43
C MET A 343 -9.14 4.72 21.16
N LEU A 344 -7.97 4.83 20.52
CA LEU A 344 -6.93 3.82 20.47
C LEU A 344 -5.86 4.20 21.51
N GLU A 345 -5.57 3.30 22.44
CA GLU A 345 -4.52 3.47 23.45
C GLU A 345 -3.38 2.48 23.20
N LEU A 346 -2.13 2.98 23.23
CA LEU A 346 -0.92 2.21 22.97
C LEU A 346 0.07 2.40 24.12
N TRP A 347 0.56 1.31 24.71
CA TRP A 347 1.62 1.36 25.72
C TRP A 347 2.94 0.98 25.07
N LEU A 348 3.90 1.88 25.06
CA LEU A 348 5.18 1.69 24.39
C LEU A 348 6.27 1.25 25.37
N GLY A 349 7.34 0.66 24.84
CA GLY A 349 8.50 0.22 25.60
C GLY A 349 9.74 0.10 24.72
N PRO A 350 10.92 -0.08 25.34
CA PRO A 350 12.20 -0.01 24.64
C PRO A 350 12.60 -1.31 23.91
N ALA A 351 11.88 -2.41 24.16
CA ALA A 351 12.18 -3.72 23.59
C ALA A 351 10.94 -4.30 22.86
N PRO A 352 11.14 -5.06 21.77
CA PRO A 352 10.04 -5.62 20.99
C PRO A 352 9.24 -6.64 21.81
N ASN A 353 7.92 -6.45 21.90
CA ASN A 353 7.01 -7.51 22.34
C ASN A 353 6.67 -8.43 21.15
N ARG A 354 7.36 -9.57 21.08
CA ARG A 354 7.17 -10.54 19.98
C ARG A 354 5.88 -11.36 20.07
N ASN A 355 5.14 -11.24 21.16
CA ASN A 355 3.89 -11.97 21.39
C ASN A 355 2.64 -11.14 21.05
N TRP A 356 2.77 -9.80 21.00
CA TRP A 356 1.63 -8.94 20.66
C TRP A 356 1.45 -8.89 19.14
N ALA A 357 0.21 -9.11 18.68
CA ALA A 357 -0.22 -8.91 17.28
C ALA A 357 0.53 -9.71 16.20
N ALA A 358 1.15 -10.84 16.55
CA ALA A 358 1.92 -11.66 15.61
C ALA A 358 1.06 -12.69 14.82
N ALA A 359 -0.15 -13.01 15.30
CA ALA A 359 -0.96 -14.11 14.75
C ALA A 359 -2.12 -13.66 13.85
N ASP A 360 -2.83 -12.57 14.21
CA ASP A 360 -3.97 -12.05 13.46
C ASP A 360 -3.52 -10.96 12.47
N LEU A 361 -3.28 -11.38 11.23
CA LEU A 361 -2.76 -10.52 10.17
C LEU A 361 -3.83 -9.57 9.61
N PRO A 362 -3.45 -8.36 9.15
CA PRO A 362 -4.42 -7.40 8.64
C PRO A 362 -5.25 -7.92 7.47
N GLY A 363 -6.57 -7.93 7.63
CA GLY A 363 -7.50 -8.40 6.61
C GLY A 363 -7.68 -9.91 6.52
N ALA A 364 -7.13 -10.67 7.48
CA ALA A 364 -7.62 -12.03 7.73
C ALA A 364 -9.12 -11.93 8.08
N GLU A 365 -9.98 -12.60 7.30
CA GLU A 365 -11.39 -12.71 7.68
C GLU A 365 -11.45 -13.48 9.00
N SER A 366 -12.09 -12.89 10.02
CA SER A 366 -12.44 -13.63 11.23
C SER A 366 -13.44 -14.72 10.85
N ASN A 367 -12.95 -15.96 10.76
CA ASN A 367 -13.79 -17.16 10.57
C ASN A 367 -14.97 -17.21 11.52
#